data_AF-A0A970QPB2-F1
#
_entry.id   AF-A0A970QPB2-F1
#
_cell.length_a   1.000
_cell.length_b   1.000
_cell.length_c   1.000
_cell.angle_alpha   90.00
_cell.angle_beta   90.00
_cell.angle_gamma   90.00
#
_symmetry.space_group_name_H-M   'P 1'
#
loop_
_entity.id
_entity.type
_entity.pdbx_description
1 polymer ?
#
loop_
_entity_poly.entity_id
_entity_poly.type
_entity_poly.pdbx_seq_one_letter_code
_entity_poly.pdbx_strand_id
1 'polypeptide(L)'
;MIEKISKGISFKGFSSNIGGLILIAGIVWLLAGNHKLLAIITIIVGFIVFLAIKGVLIDYDKEKIKAYTDLLLLKFGKWETLNDYNKIVLKFLNESQTMNMASISRTYTTKSFDIYLENENRKKILLKEFLHYENAKEFLDKYADKLNMEKSDNYKAAFEKIEQARQQRERY
;
A
#
# COMPACT_ATOMS: atom_id res chain seq x y z
N MET A 1 6.40 -16.79 -16.38
CA MET A 1 7.25 -16.40 -15.25
C MET A 1 6.38 -15.64 -14.25
N ILE A 2 6.44 -15.99 -12.96
CA ILE A 2 5.70 -15.28 -11.91
C ILE A 2 6.66 -14.39 -11.13
N GLU A 3 6.35 -13.09 -11.06
CA GLU A 3 7.11 -12.10 -10.29
C GLU A 3 6.31 -11.62 -9.09
N LYS A 4 7.02 -11.43 -7.96
CA LYS A 4 6.46 -10.98 -6.68
C LYS A 4 6.98 -9.59 -6.34
N ILE A 5 6.07 -8.63 -6.22
CA ILE A 5 6.35 -7.28 -5.73
C ILE A 5 5.78 -7.18 -4.32
N SER A 6 6.65 -7.22 -3.31
CA SER A 6 6.24 -7.08 -1.90
C SER A 6 6.15 -5.61 -1.51
N LYS A 7 5.08 -5.23 -0.81
CA LYS A 7 4.89 -3.90 -0.22
C LYS A 7 5.29 -3.86 1.26
N GLY A 8 5.58 -5.00 1.86
CA GLY A 8 5.89 -5.13 3.28
C GLY A 8 4.66 -5.32 4.17
N ILE A 9 4.87 -5.18 5.47
CA ILE A 9 3.83 -5.33 6.51
C ILE A 9 2.90 -4.13 6.45
N SER A 10 1.60 -4.38 6.40
CA SER A 10 0.60 -3.32 6.35
C SER A 10 -0.21 -3.29 7.64
N PHE A 11 -0.04 -2.24 8.43
CA PHE A 11 -0.82 -2.04 9.66
C PHE A 11 -2.21 -1.41 9.42
N LYS A 12 -2.55 -1.09 8.16
CA LYS A 12 -3.87 -0.55 7.79
C LYS A 12 -4.77 -1.65 7.19
N GLY A 13 -6.03 -1.70 7.60
CA GLY A 13 -7.07 -2.53 6.99
C GLY A 13 -7.60 -3.67 7.86
N PHE A 14 -8.48 -4.49 7.27
CA PHE A 14 -9.26 -5.52 7.97
C PHE A 14 -8.42 -6.53 8.76
N SER A 15 -7.35 -7.05 8.16
CA SER A 15 -6.47 -8.04 8.81
C SER A 15 -5.76 -7.47 10.04
N SER A 16 -5.20 -6.26 9.94
CA SER A 16 -4.54 -5.58 11.08
C SER A 16 -5.52 -5.31 12.21
N ASN A 17 -6.72 -4.78 11.90
CA ASN A 17 -7.73 -4.48 12.92
C ASN A 17 -8.20 -5.75 13.65
N ILE A 18 -8.49 -6.82 12.92
CA ILE A 18 -8.92 -8.11 13.51
C ILE A 18 -7.79 -8.77 14.27
N GLY A 19 -6.58 -8.80 13.73
CA GLY A 19 -5.40 -9.32 14.41
C GLY A 19 -5.17 -8.61 15.74
N GLY A 20 -5.31 -7.27 15.75
CA GLY A 20 -5.23 -6.46 16.97
C GLY A 20 -6.31 -6.80 18.01
N LEU A 21 -7.56 -7.00 17.59
CA LEU A 21 -8.65 -7.42 18.49
C LEU A 21 -8.40 -8.81 19.07
N ILE A 22 -7.95 -9.78 18.25
CA ILE A 22 -7.60 -11.13 18.70
C ILE A 22 -6.44 -11.08 19.70
N LEU A 23 -5.44 -10.24 19.45
CA LEU A 23 -4.32 -10.04 20.37
C LEU A 23 -4.79 -9.52 21.74
N ILE A 24 -5.63 -8.48 21.75
CA ILE A 24 -6.18 -7.92 23.00
C ILE A 24 -7.00 -8.99 23.73
N ALA A 25 -7.88 -9.71 23.04
CA ALA A 25 -8.68 -10.78 23.64
C ALA A 25 -7.80 -11.89 24.24
N GLY A 26 -6.74 -12.30 23.53
CA GLY A 26 -5.78 -13.29 24.02
C GLY A 26 -5.02 -12.83 25.26
N ILE A 27 -4.62 -11.55 25.32
CA ILE A 27 -3.96 -10.96 26.50
C ILE A 27 -4.91 -10.91 27.70
N VAL A 28 -6.16 -10.44 27.51
CA VAL A 28 -7.17 -10.41 28.57
C VAL A 28 -7.45 -11.82 29.09
N TRP A 29 -7.57 -12.81 28.19
CA TRP A 29 -7.78 -14.19 28.57
C TRP A 29 -6.58 -14.77 29.34
N LEU A 30 -5.35 -14.45 28.92
CA LEU A 30 -4.14 -14.85 29.63
C LEU A 30 -4.11 -14.30 31.07
N LEU A 31 -4.51 -13.04 31.26
CA LEU A 31 -4.57 -12.36 32.56
C LEU A 31 -5.70 -12.90 33.46
N ALA A 32 -6.83 -13.31 32.87
CA ALA A 32 -7.94 -13.94 33.60
C ALA A 32 -7.57 -15.32 34.19
N GLY A 33 -6.42 -15.89 33.84
CA GLY A 33 -5.85 -17.08 34.49
C GLY A 33 -6.41 -18.43 34.03
N ASN A 34 -7.53 -18.45 33.31
CA ASN A 34 -8.13 -19.67 32.79
C ASN A 34 -7.46 -20.12 31.48
N HIS A 35 -7.01 -21.38 31.42
CA HIS A 35 -6.47 -22.02 30.21
C HIS A 35 -5.34 -21.24 29.50
N LYS A 36 -4.24 -20.98 30.22
CA LYS A 36 -3.07 -20.22 29.72
C LYS A 36 -2.54 -20.69 28.35
N LEU A 37 -2.55 -21.99 28.08
CA LEU A 37 -2.07 -22.55 26.81
C LEU A 37 -2.93 -22.12 25.61
N LEU A 38 -4.26 -22.11 25.77
CA LEU A 38 -5.19 -21.62 24.74
C LEU A 38 -5.05 -20.11 24.52
N ALA A 39 -4.83 -19.35 25.58
CA ALA A 39 -4.57 -17.92 25.48
C ALA A 39 -3.28 -17.63 24.69
N ILE A 40 -2.19 -18.36 24.94
CA ILE A 40 -0.92 -18.22 24.19
C ILE A 40 -1.12 -18.53 22.70
N ILE A 41 -1.83 -19.63 22.37
CA ILE A 41 -2.12 -19.97 20.96
C ILE A 41 -2.92 -18.84 20.29
N THR A 42 -3.92 -18.29 21.00
CA THR A 42 -4.75 -17.19 20.49
C THR A 42 -3.91 -15.94 20.20
N ILE A 43 -2.98 -15.59 21.10
CA ILE A 43 -2.05 -14.46 20.90
C ILE A 43 -1.17 -14.70 19.67
N ILE A 44 -0.63 -15.90 19.50
CA ILE A 44 0.20 -16.24 18.33
C ILE A 44 -0.60 -16.07 17.04
N VAL A 45 -1.83 -16.60 16.99
CA VAL A 45 -2.71 -16.46 15.83
C VAL A 45 -3.03 -14.99 15.56
N GLY A 46 -3.37 -14.23 16.61
CA GLY A 46 -3.62 -12.79 16.51
C GLY A 46 -2.42 -12.04 15.94
N PHE A 47 -1.21 -12.37 16.38
CA PHE A 47 0.04 -11.77 15.90
C PHE A 47 0.29 -12.06 14.41
N ILE A 48 0.05 -13.29 13.98
CA ILE A 48 0.19 -13.68 12.56
C ILE A 48 -0.81 -12.91 11.69
N VAL A 49 -2.06 -12.80 12.12
CA VAL A 49 -3.09 -12.06 11.39
C VAL A 49 -2.80 -10.56 11.38
N PHE A 50 -2.26 -10.04 12.47
CA PHE A 50 -1.87 -8.64 12.62
C PHE A 50 -0.73 -8.26 11.66
N LEU A 51 0.29 -9.12 11.54
CA LEU A 51 1.46 -8.89 10.68
C LEU A 51 1.24 -9.25 9.20
N ALA A 52 0.01 -9.14 8.71
CA ALA A 52 -0.32 -9.42 7.32
C ALA A 52 0.56 -8.61 6.34
N ILE A 53 1.23 -9.31 5.43
CA ILE A 53 2.09 -8.71 4.41
C ILE A 53 1.26 -8.49 3.16
N LYS A 54 1.35 -7.31 2.55
CA LYS A 54 0.68 -7.03 1.28
C LYS A 54 1.65 -7.01 0.11
N GLY A 55 1.14 -7.31 -1.08
CA GLY A 55 1.93 -7.24 -2.29
C GLY A 55 1.11 -7.47 -3.55
N VAL A 56 1.82 -7.61 -4.66
CA VAL A 56 1.26 -7.91 -5.97
C VAL A 56 2.06 -9.06 -6.59
N LEU A 57 1.35 -10.01 -7.19
CA LEU A 57 1.90 -11.05 -8.04
C LEU A 57 1.54 -10.74 -9.49
N ILE A 58 2.53 -10.81 -10.37
CA ILE A 58 2.33 -10.66 -11.82
C ILE A 58 2.75 -11.98 -12.46
N ASP A 59 1.83 -12.61 -13.19
CA ASP A 59 2.07 -13.78 -14.01
C ASP A 59 2.12 -13.33 -15.47
N TYR A 60 3.35 -13.27 -16.01
CA TYR A 60 3.60 -12.81 -17.38
C TYR A 60 3.14 -13.83 -18.44
N ASP A 61 3.12 -15.13 -18.12
CA ASP A 61 2.76 -16.15 -19.12
C ASP A 61 1.24 -16.20 -19.32
N LYS A 62 0.50 -15.93 -18.24
CA LYS A 62 -0.97 -15.96 -18.24
C LYS A 62 -1.60 -14.58 -18.32
N GLU A 63 -0.78 -13.53 -18.40
CA GLU A 63 -1.21 -12.13 -18.40
C GLU A 63 -2.17 -11.82 -17.25
N LYS A 64 -1.80 -12.24 -16.03
CA LYS A 64 -2.63 -12.08 -14.83
C LYS A 64 -1.91 -11.32 -13.74
N ILE A 65 -2.68 -10.56 -12.98
CA ILE A 65 -2.21 -9.82 -11.81
C ILE A 65 -3.07 -10.16 -10.59
N LYS A 66 -2.44 -10.29 -9.43
CA LYS A 66 -3.12 -10.53 -8.16
C LYS A 66 -2.54 -9.66 -7.07
N ALA A 67 -3.33 -8.71 -6.59
CA ALA A 67 -3.08 -8.06 -5.30
C ALA A 67 -3.35 -9.08 -4.19
N TYR A 68 -2.35 -9.36 -3.35
CA TYR A 68 -2.46 -10.37 -2.30
C TYR A 68 -2.23 -9.79 -0.90
N THR A 69 -2.86 -10.44 0.07
CA THR A 69 -2.56 -10.35 1.51
C THR A 69 -2.05 -11.71 1.95
N ASP A 70 -0.84 -11.74 2.50
CA ASP A 70 -0.11 -12.92 2.92
C ASP A 70 -0.16 -13.05 4.44
N LEU A 71 -0.76 -14.15 4.90
CA LEU A 71 -0.82 -14.54 6.31
C LEU A 71 0.15 -15.70 6.52
N LEU A 72 1.42 -15.36 6.76
CA LEU A 72 2.58 -16.23 6.98
C LEU A 72 2.97 -17.18 5.82
N LEU A 73 2.01 -17.73 5.08
CA LEU A 73 2.16 -18.59 3.89
C LEU A 73 0.91 -18.57 2.97
N LEU A 74 -0.25 -18.15 3.49
CA LEU A 74 -1.51 -18.16 2.77
C LEU A 74 -1.75 -16.81 2.10
N LYS A 75 -1.64 -16.77 0.76
CA LYS A 75 -1.84 -15.57 -0.06
C LYS A 75 -3.27 -15.44 -0.57
N PHE A 76 -4.07 -14.68 0.16
CA PHE A 76 -5.44 -14.33 -0.20
C PHE A 76 -5.46 -13.19 -1.20
N GLY A 77 -6.32 -13.27 -2.22
CA GLY A 77 -6.46 -12.22 -3.23
C GLY A 77 -7.09 -12.77 -4.52
N LYS A 78 -7.67 -11.88 -5.31
CA LYS A 78 -8.31 -12.22 -6.59
C LYS A 78 -7.33 -12.04 -7.74
N TRP A 79 -7.33 -13.00 -8.66
CA TRP A 79 -6.63 -12.86 -9.94
C TRP A 79 -7.48 -12.03 -10.87
N GLU A 80 -6.84 -11.09 -11.54
CA GLU A 80 -7.43 -10.18 -12.51
C GLU A 80 -6.57 -10.20 -13.78
N THR A 81 -7.14 -9.82 -14.92
CA THR A 81 -6.42 -9.81 -16.19
C THR A 81 -5.49 -8.60 -16.23
N LEU A 82 -4.22 -8.81 -16.61
CA LEU A 82 -3.22 -7.74 -16.70
C LEU A 82 -3.55 -6.76 -17.82
N ASN A 83 -4.08 -7.25 -18.94
CA ASN A 83 -4.50 -6.44 -20.09
C ASN A 83 -5.68 -5.49 -19.77
N ASP A 84 -6.36 -5.68 -18.64
CA ASP A 84 -7.33 -4.71 -18.16
C ASP A 84 -6.64 -3.40 -17.71
N TYR A 85 -5.32 -3.34 -17.64
CA TYR A 85 -4.57 -2.15 -17.24
C TYR A 85 -3.73 -1.67 -18.43
N ASN A 86 -3.86 -0.39 -18.79
CA ASN A 86 -3.20 0.17 -19.96
C ASN A 86 -2.11 1.20 -19.63
N LYS A 87 -2.08 1.68 -18.39
CA LYS A 87 -1.12 2.69 -17.94
C LYS A 87 -0.51 2.38 -16.59
N ILE A 88 0.76 2.74 -16.45
CA ILE A 88 1.48 2.78 -15.18
C ILE A 88 1.71 4.23 -14.79
N VAL A 89 1.33 4.57 -13.56
CA VAL A 89 1.16 5.94 -13.12
C VAL A 89 1.93 6.18 -11.83
N LEU A 90 2.82 7.17 -11.83
CA LEU A 90 3.47 7.68 -10.63
C LEU A 90 2.62 8.81 -10.04
N LYS A 91 2.26 8.66 -8.77
CA LYS A 91 1.50 9.66 -8.02
C LYS A 91 2.25 10.08 -6.77
N PHE A 92 2.30 11.37 -6.54
CA PHE A 92 2.71 11.92 -5.27
C PHE A 92 1.52 11.98 -4.31
N LEU A 93 1.68 11.37 -3.15
CA LEU A 93 0.69 11.35 -2.10
C LEU A 93 1.21 12.19 -0.92
N ASN A 94 0.38 13.10 -0.45
CA ASN A 94 0.66 13.95 0.70
C ASN A 94 -0.53 13.84 1.68
N GLU A 95 -0.48 12.82 2.52
CA GLU A 95 -1.53 12.56 3.51
C GLU A 95 -1.19 13.30 4.81
N SER A 96 -2.01 14.30 5.16
CA SER A 96 -1.97 14.95 6.46
C SER A 96 -3.07 14.39 7.36
N GLN A 97 -2.69 13.91 8.54
CA GLN A 97 -3.61 13.51 9.59
C GLN A 97 -3.42 14.39 10.80
N THR A 98 -4.48 15.09 11.20
CA THR A 98 -4.49 15.92 12.41
C THR A 98 -5.14 15.14 13.53
N MET A 99 -4.36 14.87 14.57
CA MET A 99 -4.84 14.26 15.81
C MET A 99 -5.06 15.37 16.83
N ASN A 100 -6.33 15.56 17.19
CA ASN A 100 -6.74 16.51 18.22
C ASN A 100 -6.98 15.77 19.53
N MET A 101 -6.30 16.21 20.59
CA MET A 101 -6.58 15.85 21.98
C MET A 101 -6.93 17.13 22.74
N ALA A 102 -7.61 17.00 23.89
CA ALA A 102 -8.30 18.11 24.59
C ALA A 102 -7.54 19.44 24.65
N SER A 103 -6.21 19.43 24.79
CA SER A 103 -5.37 20.65 24.83
C SER A 103 -4.22 20.66 23.83
N ILE A 104 -4.12 19.65 22.94
CA ILE A 104 -2.99 19.50 22.01
C ILE A 104 -3.51 19.05 20.65
N SER A 105 -3.20 19.83 19.61
CA SER A 105 -3.35 19.41 18.22
C SER A 105 -1.99 19.08 17.63
N ARG A 106 -1.83 17.89 17.04
CA ARG A 106 -0.64 17.50 16.27
C ARG A 106 -1.06 17.10 14.86
N THR A 107 -0.43 17.71 13.88
CA THR A 107 -0.61 17.32 12.48
C THR A 107 0.61 16.53 12.02
N TYR A 108 0.37 15.30 11.56
CA TYR A 108 1.38 14.44 10.96
C TYR A 108 1.16 14.42 9.46
N THR A 109 2.19 14.78 8.70
CA THR A 109 2.17 14.75 7.24
C THR A 109 3.08 13.65 6.74
N THR A 110 2.50 12.70 6.00
CA THR A 110 3.23 11.61 5.34
C THR A 110 3.28 11.89 3.85
N LYS A 111 4.49 11.85 3.29
CA LYS A 111 4.74 12.02 1.86
C LYS A 111 5.23 10.71 1.27
N SER A 112 4.62 10.27 0.18
CA SER A 112 5.05 9.08 -0.57
C SER A 112 4.90 9.27 -2.07
N PHE A 113 5.67 8.47 -2.82
CA PHE A 113 5.58 8.33 -4.26
C PHE A 113 5.07 6.93 -4.57
N ASP A 114 3.82 6.85 -4.99
CA ASP A 114 3.10 5.61 -5.20
C ASP A 114 3.01 5.30 -6.68
N ILE A 115 3.35 4.06 -7.05
CA ILE A 115 3.22 3.56 -8.41
C ILE A 115 1.95 2.73 -8.51
N TYR A 116 1.04 3.10 -9.41
CA TYR A 116 -0.22 2.41 -9.68
C TYR A 116 -0.25 1.86 -11.11
N LEU A 117 -0.89 0.69 -11.28
CA LEU A 117 -1.48 0.31 -12.57
C LEU A 117 -2.90 0.83 -12.60
N GLU A 118 -3.27 1.53 -13.66
CA GLU A 118 -4.61 2.06 -13.85
C GLU A 118 -5.23 1.56 -15.16
N ASN A 119 -6.55 1.39 -15.13
CA ASN A 119 -7.39 1.21 -16.31
C ASN A 119 -8.08 2.55 -16.67
N GLU A 120 -8.58 2.67 -17.89
CA GLU A 120 -9.54 3.69 -18.35
C GLU A 120 -10.74 3.82 -17.40
N ASN A 121 -11.23 2.70 -16.86
CA ASN A 121 -12.32 2.65 -15.87
C ASN A 121 -11.93 3.18 -14.47
N ARG A 122 -10.77 3.85 -14.33
CA ARG A 122 -10.20 4.37 -13.07
C ARG A 122 -9.96 3.31 -11.99
N LYS A 123 -10.04 2.03 -12.33
CA LYS A 123 -9.62 0.94 -11.44
C LYS A 123 -8.11 1.03 -11.26
N LYS A 124 -7.64 0.90 -10.01
CA LYS A 124 -6.22 1.10 -9.68
C LYS A 124 -5.71 -0.06 -8.84
N ILE A 125 -4.53 -0.56 -9.18
CA ILE A 125 -3.76 -1.47 -8.33
C ILE A 125 -2.47 -0.76 -7.97
N LEU A 126 -2.26 -0.52 -6.68
CA LEU A 126 -0.97 -0.07 -6.18
C LEU A 126 0.05 -1.18 -6.43
N LEU A 127 1.18 -0.88 -7.08
CA LEU A 127 2.30 -1.80 -7.23
C LEU A 127 3.24 -1.69 -6.04
N LYS A 128 3.75 -0.47 -5.78
CA LYS A 128 4.73 -0.20 -4.74
C LYS A 128 4.72 1.27 -4.33
N GLU A 129 5.09 1.54 -3.09
CA GLU A 129 5.26 2.87 -2.50
C GLU A 129 6.75 3.13 -2.28
N PHE A 130 7.16 4.38 -2.50
CA PHE A 130 8.54 4.83 -2.34
C PHE A 130 8.59 6.14 -1.54
N LEU A 131 9.68 6.34 -0.79
CA LEU A 131 9.93 7.58 -0.07
C LEU A 131 10.61 8.64 -0.95
N HIS A 132 11.37 8.21 -1.95
CA HIS A 132 12.17 9.07 -2.84
C HIS A 132 11.67 8.97 -4.28
N TYR A 133 11.59 10.13 -4.95
CA TYR A 133 11.07 10.23 -6.32
C TYR A 133 11.93 9.47 -7.32
N GLU A 134 13.24 9.51 -7.17
CA GLU A 134 14.23 8.91 -8.05
C GLU A 134 14.05 7.39 -8.12
N ASN A 135 13.87 6.76 -6.95
CA ASN A 135 13.59 5.32 -6.85
C ASN A 135 12.23 4.96 -7.46
N ALA A 136 11.22 5.83 -7.27
CA ALA A 136 9.90 5.63 -7.85
C ALA A 136 9.93 5.75 -9.38
N LYS A 137 10.69 6.70 -9.90
CA LYS A 137 10.88 6.93 -11.34
C LYS A 137 11.64 5.80 -12.00
N GLU A 138 12.75 5.33 -11.40
CA GLU A 138 13.48 4.17 -11.90
C GLU A 138 12.58 2.93 -11.97
N PHE A 139 11.75 2.72 -10.95
CA PHE A 139 10.76 1.64 -10.94
C PHE A 139 9.68 1.85 -12.01
N LEU A 140 9.19 3.07 -12.20
CA LEU A 140 8.20 3.41 -13.23
C LEU A 140 8.73 3.07 -14.63
N ASP A 141 9.92 3.58 -14.98
CA ASP A 141 10.52 3.37 -16.30
C ASP A 141 10.77 1.87 -16.53
N LYS A 142 11.34 1.17 -15.55
CA LYS A 142 11.59 -0.28 -15.63
C LYS A 142 10.32 -1.11 -15.89
N TYR A 143 9.22 -0.82 -15.19
CA TYR A 143 7.99 -1.59 -15.33
C TYR A 143 7.12 -1.13 -16.50
N ALA A 144 7.20 0.13 -16.92
CA ALA A 144 6.57 0.60 -18.16
C ALA A 144 7.13 -0.16 -19.36
N ASP A 145 8.45 -0.25 -19.46
CA ASP A 145 9.13 -0.96 -20.55
C ASP A 145 8.83 -2.46 -20.51
N LYS A 146 8.87 -3.06 -19.31
CA LYS A 146 8.62 -4.50 -19.14
C LYS A 146 7.18 -4.91 -19.45
N LEU A 147 6.21 -4.06 -19.14
CA LEU A 147 4.79 -4.32 -19.37
C LEU A 147 4.30 -3.77 -20.72
N ASN A 148 5.15 -3.03 -21.44
CA ASN A 148 4.79 -2.30 -22.65
C ASN A 148 3.53 -1.42 -22.47
N MET A 149 3.50 -0.68 -21.35
CA MET A 149 2.35 0.16 -20.95
C MET A 149 2.70 1.65 -21.04
N GLU A 150 1.67 2.48 -21.22
CA GLU A 150 1.84 3.94 -21.21
C GLU A 150 2.31 4.41 -19.83
N LYS A 151 3.35 5.25 -19.79
CA LYS A 151 3.86 5.84 -18.56
C LYS A 151 3.28 7.24 -18.33
N SER A 152 2.81 7.47 -17.11
CA SER A 152 2.29 8.78 -16.68
C SER A 152 2.97 9.23 -15.39
N ASP A 153 3.78 10.29 -15.47
CA ASP A 153 4.36 10.96 -14.31
C ASP A 153 3.49 12.15 -13.89
N ASN A 154 2.53 11.90 -13.01
CA ASN A 154 1.65 12.94 -12.51
C ASN A 154 2.33 13.85 -11.49
N TYR A 155 3.47 13.46 -10.92
CA TYR A 155 4.18 14.30 -9.95
C TYR A 155 4.78 15.51 -10.65
N LYS A 156 5.48 15.32 -11.77
CA LYS A 156 6.01 16.45 -12.56
C LYS A 156 4.92 17.39 -13.04
N ALA A 157 3.85 16.85 -13.61
CA ALA A 157 2.72 17.65 -14.07
C ALA A 157 2.03 18.44 -12.94
N ALA A 158 2.00 17.90 -11.71
CA ALA A 158 1.48 18.61 -10.54
C ALA A 158 2.48 19.66 -10.02
N PHE A 159 3.77 19.33 -9.97
CA PHE A 159 4.83 20.23 -9.50
C PHE A 159 4.95 21.46 -10.40
N GLU A 160 4.99 21.26 -11.72
CA GLU A 160 5.06 22.35 -12.72
C GLU A 160 3.86 23.32 -12.60
N LYS A 161 2.65 22.80 -12.36
CA LYS A 161 1.46 23.62 -12.12
C LYS A 161 1.57 24.46 -10.84
N ILE A 162 2.11 23.87 -9.76
CA ILE A 162 2.30 24.57 -8.48
C ILE A 162 3.35 25.68 -8.64
N GLU A 163 4.43 25.41 -9.37
CA GLU A 163 5.51 26.37 -9.61
C GLU A 163 5.06 27.54 -10.49
N GLN A 164 4.30 27.26 -11.56
CA GLN A 164 3.68 28.30 -12.39
C GLN A 164 2.71 29.18 -11.59
N ALA A 165 1.88 28.60 -10.73
CA ALA A 165 0.98 29.35 -9.84
C ALA A 165 1.74 30.20 -8.81
N ARG A 166 2.90 29.74 -8.32
CA ARG A 166 3.76 30.53 -7.42
C ARG A 166 4.39 31.73 -8.16
N GLN A 167 4.96 31.51 -9.35
CA GLN A 167 5.55 32.58 -10.16
C GLN A 167 4.53 33.64 -10.60
N GLN A 168 3.28 33.25 -10.86
CA GLN A 168 2.21 34.20 -11.15
C GLN A 168 1.87 35.07 -9.93
N ARG A 169 1.86 34.51 -8.72
CA ARG A 169 1.60 35.26 -7.47
C ARG A 169 2.73 36.22 -7.11
N GLU A 170 3.97 35.92 -7.48
CA GLU A 170 5.13 36.80 -7.24
C GLU A 170 5.23 37.95 -8.25
N ARG A 171 4.47 37.91 -9.35
CA ARG A 171 4.39 38.97 -10.37
C ARG A 171 3.30 40.02 -10.11
N TYR A 172 2.47 39.83 -9.08
CA TYR A 172 1.45 40.77 -8.62
C TYR A 172 1.78 41.24 -7.20
#